data_AF-A0A9X1YWA3-F1
#
_entry.id   AF-A0A9X1YWA3-F1
#
_cell.length_a   1.000
_cell.length_b   1.000
_cell.length_c   1.000
_cell.angle_alpha   90.00
_cell.angle_beta   90.00
_cell.angle_gamma   90.00
#
_symmetry.space_group_name_H-M   'P 1'
#
loop_
_entity.id
_entity.type
_entity.pdbx_description
1 polymer ?
#
loop_
_entity_poly.entity_id
_entity_poly.type
_entity_poly.pdbx_seq_one_letter_code
_entity_poly.pdbx_strand_id
1 'polypeptide(L)'
;MAIYTIKQGLFSKVADGIEELLKARIVHWNSFGELFGGFRFVLHDEVPEVYETYRRLAFESGQQKIQSWMPAIQWVFVVSTSDDGVDLILIEDSLPDYLEALRQLQPLAQRAQQRADEGRVESGVRR
;
A
#
# COMPACT_ATOMS: atom_id res chain seq x y z
N MET A 1 -11.52 5.49 -2.25
CA MET A 1 -10.05 5.41 -2.18
C MET A 1 -9.49 6.80 -2.01
N ALA A 2 -8.98 7.11 -0.84
CA ALA A 2 -8.14 8.28 -0.59
C ALA A 2 -6.66 7.89 -0.63
N ILE A 3 -5.81 8.89 -0.84
CA ILE A 3 -4.36 8.73 -0.80
C ILE A 3 -3.78 9.58 0.32
N TYR A 4 -2.97 8.95 1.14
CA TYR A 4 -2.32 9.53 2.30
C TYR A 4 -0.81 9.50 2.16
N THR A 5 -0.15 10.32 2.95
CA THR A 5 1.28 10.23 3.24
C THR A 5 1.49 10.38 4.73
N ILE A 6 2.67 9.97 5.20
CA ILE A 6 3.12 10.22 6.57
C ILE A 6 4.36 11.10 6.48
N LYS A 7 4.34 12.23 7.19
CA LYS A 7 5.51 13.09 7.33
C LYS A 7 5.71 13.40 8.80
N GLN A 8 6.89 13.08 9.32
CA GLN A 8 7.23 13.30 10.73
C GLN A 8 6.23 12.59 11.66
N GLY A 9 5.78 11.39 11.26
CA GLY A 9 4.81 10.60 12.01
C GLY A 9 3.35 11.08 11.95
N LEU A 10 3.04 12.09 11.12
CA LEU A 10 1.68 12.61 10.96
C LEU A 10 1.08 12.19 9.62
N PHE A 11 -0.11 11.58 9.67
CA PHE A 11 -0.90 11.26 8.49
C PHE A 11 -1.49 12.53 7.87
N SER A 12 -1.37 12.65 6.55
CA SER A 12 -1.97 13.73 5.77
C SER A 12 -2.56 13.16 4.50
N LYS A 13 -3.81 13.51 4.22
CA LYS A 13 -4.43 13.20 2.93
C LYS A 13 -3.82 14.10 1.85
N VAL A 14 -3.42 13.49 0.74
CA VAL A 14 -2.76 14.18 -0.38
C VAL A 14 -3.58 14.16 -1.67
N ALA A 15 -4.52 13.22 -1.80
CA ALA A 15 -5.44 13.16 -2.94
C ALA A 15 -6.72 12.36 -2.59
N ASP A 16 -7.78 12.61 -3.35
CA ASP A 16 -9.05 11.87 -3.32
C ASP A 16 -9.08 10.66 -4.27
N GLY A 17 -8.00 10.45 -5.03
CA GLY A 17 -7.88 9.34 -5.97
C GLY A 17 -6.53 9.30 -6.65
N ILE A 18 -6.25 8.17 -7.31
CA ILE A 18 -5.01 7.95 -8.06
C ILE A 18 -4.97 8.86 -9.30
N GLU A 19 -6.14 9.15 -9.87
CA GLU A 19 -6.32 10.00 -11.05
C GLU A 19 -5.76 11.41 -10.85
N GLU A 20 -5.93 11.95 -9.64
CA GLU A 20 -5.43 13.28 -9.25
C GLU A 20 -3.90 13.32 -9.21
N LEU A 21 -3.26 12.21 -8.81
CA LEU A 21 -1.81 12.08 -8.83
C LEU A 21 -1.25 11.74 -10.22
N LEU A 22 -2.00 10.97 -11.01
CA LEU A 22 -1.57 10.45 -12.30
C LEU A 22 -1.78 11.37 -13.49
N LYS A 23 -2.46 12.52 -13.29
CA LYS A 23 -2.75 13.51 -14.33
C LYS A 23 -3.14 12.84 -15.67
N ALA A 24 -4.10 11.92 -15.62
CA ALA A 24 -4.68 11.21 -16.77
C ALA A 24 -3.70 10.39 -17.66
N ARG A 25 -2.45 10.15 -17.25
CA ARG A 25 -1.44 9.48 -18.11
C ARG A 25 -1.43 7.95 -18.02
N ILE A 26 -2.20 7.36 -17.12
CA ILE A 26 -2.33 5.91 -17.01
C ILE A 26 -3.78 5.58 -17.24
N VAL A 27 -4.06 5.21 -18.48
CA VAL A 27 -5.37 4.73 -18.88
C VAL A 27 -5.20 3.23 -19.05
N HIS A 28 -5.91 2.46 -18.23
CA HIS A 28 -5.97 0.99 -18.20
C HIS A 28 -4.92 0.28 -17.33
N TRP A 29 -5.30 0.05 -16.07
CA TRP A 29 -4.73 -0.97 -15.18
C TRP A 29 -5.90 -1.79 -14.62
N ASN A 30 -5.72 -3.10 -14.49
CA ASN A 30 -6.77 -4.01 -13.98
C ASN A 30 -6.52 -4.41 -12.51
N SER A 31 -5.35 -4.06 -11.97
CA SER A 31 -4.95 -4.34 -10.59
C SER A 31 -3.91 -3.33 -10.10
N PHE A 32 -3.78 -3.19 -8.78
CA PHE A 32 -2.70 -2.40 -8.17
C PHE A 32 -1.32 -2.98 -8.48
N GLY A 33 -1.18 -4.31 -8.53
CA GLY A 33 0.06 -4.97 -8.94
C GLY A 33 0.52 -4.57 -10.34
N GLU A 34 -0.41 -4.53 -11.32
CA GLU A 34 -0.11 -4.06 -12.69
C GLU A 34 0.29 -2.58 -12.70
N LEU A 35 -0.49 -1.73 -12.01
CA LEU A 35 -0.21 -0.31 -11.89
C LEU A 35 1.18 -0.04 -11.31
N PHE A 36 1.48 -0.64 -10.16
CA PHE A 36 2.73 -0.43 -9.42
C PHE A 36 3.93 -1.12 -10.08
N GLY A 37 3.73 -2.27 -10.72
CA GLY A 37 4.74 -2.90 -11.57
C GLY A 37 5.21 -1.99 -12.69
N GLY A 38 4.29 -1.22 -13.30
CA GLY A 38 4.60 -0.16 -14.26
C GLY A 38 5.54 0.92 -13.72
N PHE A 39 5.61 1.10 -12.39
CA PHE A 39 6.49 2.05 -11.68
C PHE A 39 7.67 1.41 -10.96
N ARG A 40 8.00 0.16 -11.32
CA ARG A 40 9.08 -0.62 -10.70
C ARG A 40 8.90 -0.85 -9.20
N PHE A 41 7.66 -0.85 -8.74
CA PHE A 41 7.35 -1.38 -7.43
C PHE A 41 7.11 -2.88 -7.53
N VAL A 42 7.58 -3.60 -6.53
CA VAL A 42 7.34 -5.03 -6.36
C VAL A 42 6.60 -5.26 -5.06
N LEU A 43 5.70 -6.24 -5.03
CA LEU A 43 5.08 -6.68 -3.79
C LEU A 43 6.19 -7.15 -2.84
N HIS A 44 6.17 -6.59 -1.63
CA HIS A 44 7.17 -6.86 -0.59
C HIS A 44 6.59 -7.72 0.52
N ASP A 45 5.36 -7.41 0.96
CA ASP A 45 4.67 -8.11 2.04
C ASP A 45 3.15 -7.97 1.87
N GLU A 46 2.39 -8.86 2.49
CA GLU A 46 0.93 -8.84 2.50
C GLU A 46 0.37 -9.34 3.84
N VAL A 47 -0.69 -8.69 4.31
CA VAL A 47 -1.57 -9.20 5.35
C VAL A 47 -2.95 -9.36 4.74
N PRO A 48 -3.43 -10.60 4.55
CA PRO A 48 -4.71 -10.87 3.89
C PRO A 48 -5.84 -10.03 4.48
N GLU A 49 -6.66 -9.44 3.60
CA GLU A 49 -7.80 -8.57 3.95
C GLU A 49 -7.46 -7.28 4.71
N VAL A 50 -6.17 -6.95 4.86
CA VAL A 50 -5.74 -5.74 5.57
C VAL A 50 -4.90 -4.85 4.68
N TYR A 51 -3.76 -5.34 4.18
CA TYR A 51 -2.95 -4.55 3.28
C TYR A 51 -2.01 -5.37 2.41
N GLU A 52 -1.62 -4.78 1.28
CA GLU A 52 -0.45 -5.16 0.49
C GLU A 52 0.59 -4.05 0.59
N THR A 53 1.87 -4.41 0.74
CA THR A 53 2.98 -3.44 0.78
C THR A 53 3.88 -3.64 -0.43
N TYR A 54 4.11 -2.56 -1.17
CA TYR A 54 4.95 -2.54 -2.34
C TYR A 54 6.21 -1.71 -2.10
N ARG A 55 7.36 -2.18 -2.58
CA ARG A 55 8.66 -1.51 -2.47
C ARG A 55 9.19 -1.12 -3.84
N ARG A 56 9.66 0.12 -3.98
CA ARG A 56 10.33 0.57 -5.21
C ARG A 56 11.70 -0.09 -5.36
N LEU A 57 11.97 -0.66 -6.53
CA LEU A 57 13.31 -1.14 -6.89
C LEU A 57 14.25 0.03 -7.22
N ALA A 58 15.53 -0.12 -6.90
CA ALA A 58 16.54 0.88 -7.23
C ALA A 58 16.63 1.11 -8.76
N PHE A 59 16.86 2.35 -9.16
CA PHE A 59 17.17 2.68 -10.55
C PHE A 59 18.60 2.29 -10.87
N GLU A 60 18.82 1.59 -11.98
CA GLU A 60 20.13 1.56 -12.60
C GLU A 60 20.41 2.96 -13.18
N SER A 61 21.62 3.47 -12.90
CA SER A 61 22.08 4.81 -13.26
C SER A 61 21.76 5.13 -14.73
N GLY A 62 20.78 6.02 -14.96
CA GLY A 62 20.33 6.44 -16.30
C GLY A 62 18.83 6.39 -16.54
N GLN A 63 18.08 5.56 -15.81
CA GLN A 63 16.62 5.41 -15.98
C GLN A 63 15.76 6.36 -15.12
N GLN A 64 16.36 7.15 -14.23
CA GLN A 64 15.65 8.08 -13.31
C GLN A 64 14.73 9.07 -14.03
N LYS A 65 14.98 9.39 -15.30
CA LYS A 65 14.27 10.46 -16.03
C LYS A 65 12.88 10.06 -16.57
N ILE A 66 12.55 8.77 -16.67
CA ILE A 66 11.39 8.34 -17.47
C ILE A 66 10.09 8.22 -16.65
N GLN A 67 10.13 8.18 -15.32
CA GLN A 67 8.91 8.00 -14.50
C GLN A 67 8.85 8.95 -13.30
N SER A 68 8.84 10.25 -13.58
CA SER A 68 9.06 11.32 -12.60
C SER A 68 7.83 11.80 -11.81
N TRP A 69 6.74 11.03 -11.70
CA TRP A 69 5.57 11.49 -10.92
C TRP A 69 5.64 11.09 -9.44
N MET A 70 6.40 10.05 -9.07
CA MET A 70 6.68 9.66 -7.67
C MET A 70 8.17 9.37 -7.39
N PRO A 71 9.12 10.19 -7.84
CA PRO A 71 10.54 9.84 -7.71
C PRO A 71 11.01 9.67 -6.26
N ALA A 72 10.32 10.29 -5.29
CA ALA A 72 10.65 10.23 -3.87
C ALA A 72 9.98 9.08 -3.11
N ILE A 73 8.91 8.47 -3.65
CA ILE A 73 8.15 7.44 -2.92
C ILE A 73 8.89 6.11 -3.01
N GLN A 74 9.20 5.53 -1.87
CA GLN A 74 9.92 4.27 -1.74
C GLN A 74 9.01 3.09 -1.39
N TRP A 75 7.89 3.38 -0.71
CA TRP A 75 6.93 2.39 -0.26
C TRP A 75 5.49 2.81 -0.56
N VAL A 76 4.65 1.84 -0.92
CA VAL A 76 3.21 2.03 -1.08
C VAL A 76 2.48 0.95 -0.30
N PHE A 77 1.54 1.35 0.54
CA PHE A 77 0.58 0.45 1.16
C PHE A 77 -0.75 0.58 0.45
N VAL A 78 -1.31 -0.55 0.02
CA VAL A 78 -2.70 -0.67 -0.42
C VAL A 78 -3.47 -1.24 0.77
N VAL A 79 -4.31 -0.44 1.41
CA VAL A 79 -4.99 -0.80 2.66
C VAL A 79 -6.46 -1.04 2.38
N SER A 80 -6.99 -2.21 2.74
CA SER A 80 -8.40 -2.54 2.61
C SER A 80 -9.25 -1.72 3.58
N THR A 81 -10.38 -1.20 3.09
CA THR A 81 -11.37 -0.49 3.90
C THR A 81 -12.60 -1.37 4.12
N SER A 82 -13.46 -1.00 5.08
CA SER A 82 -14.63 -1.81 5.49
C SER A 82 -15.75 -1.90 4.45
N ASP A 83 -15.69 -1.08 3.39
CA ASP A 83 -16.69 -0.94 2.33
C ASP A 83 -16.24 -1.58 1.00
N ASP A 84 -15.40 -2.63 1.08
CA ASP A 84 -14.75 -3.30 -0.07
C ASP A 84 -13.90 -2.34 -0.92
N GLY A 85 -13.58 -1.17 -0.37
CA GLY A 85 -12.67 -0.20 -0.94
C GLY A 85 -11.23 -0.45 -0.52
N VAL A 86 -10.37 0.44 -1.01
CA VAL A 86 -8.97 0.51 -0.59
C VAL A 86 -8.55 1.96 -0.47
N ASP A 87 -7.60 2.22 0.42
CA ASP A 87 -6.90 3.49 0.56
C ASP A 87 -5.41 3.27 0.33
N LEU A 88 -4.71 4.30 -0.14
CA LEU A 88 -3.26 4.24 -0.36
C LEU A 88 -2.49 5.04 0.68
N ILE A 89 -1.37 4.50 1.14
CA ILE A 89 -0.38 5.25 1.94
C ILE A 89 0.94 5.28 1.19
N LEU A 90 1.41 6.48 0.88
CA LEU A 90 2.64 6.75 0.16
C LEU A 90 3.73 7.20 1.13
N ILE A 91 4.85 6.50 1.15
CA ILE A 91 5.96 6.81 2.05
C ILE A 91 7.24 7.00 1.24
N GLU A 92 7.91 8.13 1.50
CA GLU A 92 9.24 8.41 0.97
C GLU A 92 10.29 7.46 1.57
N ASP A 93 11.57 7.65 1.29
CA ASP A 93 12.66 6.89 1.92
C ASP A 93 12.88 7.35 3.38
N SER A 94 11.91 7.02 4.24
CA SER A 94 11.86 7.41 5.64
C SER A 94 11.47 6.21 6.50
N LEU A 95 12.47 5.65 7.19
CA LEU A 95 12.24 4.56 8.14
C LEU A 95 11.26 4.94 9.27
N PRO A 96 11.32 6.14 9.88
CA PRO A 96 10.36 6.55 10.90
C PRO A 96 8.92 6.54 10.40
N ASP A 97 8.68 7.09 9.20
CA ASP A 97 7.33 7.16 8.64
C ASP A 97 6.83 5.76 8.23
N TYR A 98 7.71 4.90 7.72
CA TYR A 98 7.40 3.49 7.45
C TYR A 98 6.98 2.74 8.73
N LEU A 99 7.74 2.89 9.81
CA LEU A 99 7.42 2.25 11.09
C LEU A 99 6.12 2.79 11.68
N GLU A 100 5.83 4.09 11.49
CA GLU A 100 4.56 4.67 11.93
C GLU A 100 3.37 4.10 11.14
N ALA A 101 3.50 3.89 9.82
CA ALA A 101 2.46 3.21 9.04
C ALA A 101 2.18 1.80 9.58
N LEU A 102 3.24 1.00 9.82
CA LEU A 102 3.10 -0.33 10.39
C LEU A 102 2.45 -0.30 11.77
N ARG A 103 2.85 0.64 12.63
CA ARG A 103 2.28 0.79 13.97
C ARG A 103 0.78 1.07 13.93
N GLN A 104 0.32 1.87 12.98
CA GLN A 104 -1.10 2.21 12.82
C GLN A 104 -1.91 1.07 12.20
N LEU A 105 -1.31 0.27 11.32
CA LEU A 105 -1.95 -0.89 10.70
C LEU A 105 -1.92 -2.15 11.58
N GLN A 106 -1.01 -2.21 12.57
CA GLN A 106 -0.82 -3.37 13.45
C GLN A 106 -2.12 -3.83 14.15
N PRO A 107 -3.00 -2.95 14.70
CA PRO A 107 -4.24 -3.40 15.32
C PRO A 107 -5.20 -4.07 14.32
N LEU A 108 -5.19 -3.64 13.06
CA LEU A 108 -6.01 -4.24 12.00
C LEU A 108 -5.47 -5.63 11.63
N ALA A 109 -4.15 -5.74 11.44
CA ALA A 109 -3.48 -7.01 11.18
C ALA A 109 -3.72 -8.04 12.30
N GLN A 110 -3.64 -7.62 13.57
CA GLN A 110 -3.91 -8.49 14.71
C GLN A 110 -5.36 -9.00 14.73
N ARG A 111 -6.33 -8.12 14.44
CA ARG A 111 -7.75 -8.52 14.36
C ARG A 111 -8.01 -9.49 13.22
N ALA A 112 -7.42 -9.27 12.04
CA ALA A 112 -7.55 -10.18 10.92
C ALA A 112 -6.99 -11.56 11.27
N GLN A 113 -5.83 -11.61 11.91
CA GLN A 113 -5.23 -12.87 12.38
C GLN A 113 -6.14 -13.59 13.40
N GLN A 114 -6.70 -12.87 14.37
CA GLN A 114 -7.63 -13.44 15.36
C GLN A 114 -8.85 -14.08 14.69
N ARG A 115 -9.48 -13.39 13.73
CA ARG A 115 -10.61 -13.94 12.99
C ARG A 115 -10.23 -15.17 12.17
N ALA A 116 -9.06 -15.16 11.53
CA ALA A 116 -8.57 -16.29 10.76
C ALA A 116 -8.35 -17.53 11.65
N ASP A 117 -7.85 -17.33 12.87
CA ASP A 117 -7.65 -18.40 13.84
C ASP A 117 -8.98 -18.92 14.40
N GLU A 118 -9.96 -18.05 14.69
CA GLU A 118 -11.32 -18.42 15.08
C GLU A 118 -12.03 -19.27 14.01
N GLY A 119 -11.98 -18.84 12.74
CA GLY A 119 -12.58 -19.57 11.62
C GLY A 119 -11.94 -20.95 11.37
N ARG A 120 -10.64 -21.11 11.69
CA ARG A 120 -9.96 -22.41 11.65
C ARG A 120 -10.44 -23.35 12.75
N VAL A 121 -10.71 -22.83 13.95
CA VAL A 121 -11.24 -23.65 15.06
C VAL A 121 -12.65 -24.15 14.74
N GLU A 122 -13.54 -23.29 14.21
CA GLU A 122 -14.89 -23.71 13.82
C GLU A 122 -14.91 -24.76 12.70
N SER A 123 -13.96 -24.66 11.76
CA SER A 123 -13.81 -25.62 10.66
C SER A 123 -13.23 -26.97 11.09
N GLY A 124 -12.46 -27.00 12.18
CA GLY A 124 -11.88 -28.22 12.76
C GLY A 124 -12.84 -29.01 13.66
N VAL A 125 -13.89 -28.37 14.20
CA VAL A 125 -14.87 -28.99 15.11
C VAL A 125 -15.99 -29.74 14.35
N ARG A 126 -16.13 -29.54 13.03
CA ARG A 126 -17.12 -30.22 12.18
C ARG A 126 -16.62 -31.52 11.51
N ARG A 127 -15.78 -32.32 12.18
CA ARG A 127 -15.37 -33.65 11.70
C ARG A 127 -15.74 -34.76 12.67
#